data_AF-A0A2D8FPS4-F1
#
_entry.id   AF-A0A2D8FPS4-F1
#
_cell.length_a   1.000
_cell.length_b   1.000
_cell.length_c   1.000
_cell.angle_alpha   90.00
_cell.angle_beta   90.00
_cell.angle_gamma   90.00
#
_symmetry.space_group_name_H-M   'P 1'
#
loop_
_entity.id
_entity.type
_entity.pdbx_description
1 polymer ?
#
loop_
_entity_poly.entity_id
_entity_poly.type
_entity_poly.pdbx_seq_one_letter_code
_entity_poly.pdbx_strand_id
1 'polypeptide(L)'
;MDEVLEKMSEAVATSNEASEPLSSSTVLARRFPVVTDASRDALLTEFGKETLNDRYLLPGESYQDLFARVAAAYSDDANHAQRVYDYISKLWFMPATPVLSNGGTGRGLPISCYLNSVDDSLEGIVNTWNENVWLASRGGGIGTYWGNVRGIGEPVGLNGKTSGIIPFVRVMDSLTLAISQGSLRRGSAACYLDISHPEIEEFLEIRKTSGDFNRKALNLHHGVLLTDEFMEAVRDGADFNLRSPKDQSVRGTVNARALFQKLVEVRLATGEPYIVFNDTVNRMMPKHHRELGLKVSTSNLCSEITL
;
A
#
# COMPACT_ATOMS: atom_id res chain seq x y z
N MET A 1 23.53 11.32 -31.64
CA MET A 1 22.20 10.93 -31.10
C MET A 1 21.88 9.51 -31.51
N ASP A 2 22.15 9.15 -32.78
CA ASP A 2 21.95 7.79 -33.31
C ASP A 2 22.85 6.72 -32.65
N GLU A 3 24.12 7.03 -32.36
CA GLU A 3 25.05 6.09 -31.72
C GLU A 3 24.68 5.76 -30.24
N VAL A 4 23.94 6.66 -29.59
CA VAL A 4 23.43 6.45 -28.21
C VAL A 4 22.15 5.61 -28.24
N LEU A 5 21.28 5.86 -29.23
CA LEU A 5 20.08 5.06 -29.48
C LEU A 5 20.41 3.62 -29.88
N GLU A 6 21.46 3.43 -30.68
CA GLU A 6 21.93 2.10 -31.11
C GLU A 6 22.49 1.29 -29.93
N LYS A 7 23.32 1.91 -29.09
CA LYS A 7 23.83 1.29 -27.84
C LYS A 7 22.73 1.01 -26.82
N MET A 8 21.69 1.84 -26.74
CA MET A 8 20.52 1.55 -25.91
C MET A 8 19.71 0.37 -26.48
N SER A 9 19.62 0.24 -27.81
CA SER A 9 18.94 -0.90 -28.44
C SER A 9 19.69 -2.22 -28.24
N GLU A 10 21.04 -2.20 -28.27
CA GLU A 10 21.89 -3.37 -28.00
C GLU A 10 21.84 -3.77 -26.51
N ALA A 11 21.78 -2.79 -25.59
CA ALA A 11 21.59 -3.06 -24.16
C ALA A 11 20.21 -3.67 -23.85
N VAL A 12 19.17 -3.28 -24.59
CA VAL A 12 17.83 -3.88 -24.49
C VAL A 12 17.80 -5.27 -25.12
N ALA A 13 18.48 -5.48 -26.24
CA ALA A 13 18.56 -6.78 -26.92
C ALA A 13 19.31 -7.84 -26.10
N THR A 14 20.35 -7.46 -25.36
CA THR A 14 21.11 -8.37 -24.47
C THR A 14 20.38 -8.69 -23.16
N SER A 15 19.35 -7.94 -22.79
CA SER A 15 18.49 -8.24 -21.62
C SER A 15 17.32 -9.18 -21.91
N ASN A 16 17.14 -9.60 -23.17
CA ASN A 16 15.95 -10.33 -23.64
C ASN A 16 16.11 -11.85 -23.70
N GLU A 17 17.21 -12.42 -23.20
CA GLU A 17 17.19 -13.81 -22.76
C GLU A 17 16.35 -13.87 -21.48
N ALA A 18 15.06 -14.10 -21.63
CA ALA A 18 14.16 -14.36 -20.52
C ALA A 18 14.66 -15.60 -19.77
N SER A 19 15.47 -15.38 -18.73
CA SER A 19 15.79 -16.41 -17.75
C SER A 19 14.48 -17.02 -17.27
N GLU A 20 14.36 -18.34 -17.26
CA GLU A 20 13.17 -19.02 -16.74
C GLU A 20 12.76 -18.42 -15.38
N PRO A 21 11.46 -18.20 -15.13
CA PRO A 21 11.00 -17.59 -13.89
C PRO A 21 11.49 -18.45 -12.71
N LEU A 22 12.30 -17.82 -11.83
CA LEU A 22 12.86 -18.48 -10.66
C LEU A 22 11.73 -19.09 -9.82
N SER A 23 11.86 -20.38 -9.51
CA SER A 23 10.94 -21.04 -8.56
C SER A 23 11.01 -20.33 -7.21
N SER A 24 9.87 -20.24 -6.52
CA SER A 24 9.77 -19.66 -5.17
C SER A 24 10.61 -20.42 -4.12
N SER A 25 11.04 -21.64 -4.41
CA SER A 25 11.96 -22.41 -3.56
C SER A 25 13.44 -22.14 -3.80
N THR A 26 13.79 -21.34 -4.83
CA THR A 26 15.19 -21.14 -5.24
C THR A 26 15.91 -20.20 -4.30
N VAL A 27 17.14 -20.57 -3.93
CA VAL A 27 18.10 -19.70 -3.23
C VAL A 27 19.25 -19.45 -4.17
N LEU A 28 19.56 -18.18 -4.45
CA LEU A 28 20.61 -17.80 -5.39
C LEU A 28 21.96 -17.81 -4.68
N ALA A 29 23.01 -18.15 -5.42
CA ALA A 29 24.38 -17.94 -4.95
C ALA A 29 24.63 -16.45 -4.69
N ARG A 30 25.42 -16.13 -3.66
CA ARG A 30 25.78 -14.74 -3.37
C ARG A 30 26.55 -14.15 -4.56
N ARG A 31 26.08 -13.01 -5.06
CA ARG A 31 26.71 -12.29 -6.19
C ARG A 31 28.12 -11.81 -5.86
N PHE A 32 28.36 -11.51 -4.57
CA PHE A 32 29.64 -11.01 -4.08
C PHE A 32 30.06 -11.75 -2.80
N PRO A 33 31.37 -11.93 -2.57
CA PRO A 33 31.86 -12.47 -1.30
C PRO A 33 31.60 -11.47 -0.17
N VAL A 34 31.16 -11.99 0.98
CA VAL A 34 30.93 -11.24 2.21
C VAL A 34 31.54 -12.03 3.36
N VAL A 35 32.40 -11.38 4.15
CA VAL A 35 33.01 -11.97 5.34
C VAL A 35 32.06 -11.76 6.51
N THR A 36 31.58 -12.86 7.07
CA THR A 36 30.66 -12.87 8.23
C THR A 36 31.41 -12.88 9.56
N ASP A 37 30.78 -12.33 10.59
CA ASP A 37 31.27 -12.24 11.97
C ASP A 37 30.19 -12.76 12.94
N ALA A 38 30.35 -14.03 13.35
CA ALA A 38 29.41 -14.72 14.23
C ALA A 38 29.28 -14.08 15.62
N SER A 39 30.28 -13.30 16.07
CA SER A 39 30.22 -12.63 17.38
C SER A 39 29.08 -11.59 17.46
N ARG A 40 28.61 -11.10 16.31
CA ARG A 40 27.53 -10.12 16.20
C ARG A 40 26.15 -10.69 16.51
N ASP A 41 26.01 -12.00 16.61
CA ASP A 41 24.78 -12.63 17.12
C ASP A 41 24.47 -12.18 18.56
N ALA A 42 25.49 -11.77 19.33
CA ALA A 42 25.33 -11.20 20.66
C ALA A 42 24.63 -9.83 20.68
N LEU A 43 24.54 -9.14 19.53
CA LEU A 43 23.82 -7.87 19.39
C LEU A 43 22.30 -8.09 19.29
N LEU A 44 21.86 -9.27 18.88
CA LEU A 44 20.45 -9.62 18.78
C LEU A 44 19.88 -9.95 20.16
N THR A 45 18.70 -9.41 20.45
CA THR A 45 17.92 -9.81 21.62
C THR A 45 17.41 -11.25 21.46
N GLU A 46 17.12 -11.93 22.57
CA GLU A 46 16.57 -13.30 22.52
C GLU A 46 15.25 -13.36 21.72
N PHE A 47 14.35 -12.39 21.92
CA PHE A 47 13.12 -12.29 21.12
C PHE A 47 13.40 -12.02 19.63
N GLY A 48 14.43 -11.22 19.32
CA GLY A 48 14.86 -10.99 17.95
C GLY A 48 15.35 -12.28 17.28
N LYS A 49 16.13 -13.08 18.00
CA LYS A 49 16.60 -14.40 17.53
C LYS A 49 15.43 -15.35 17.29
N GLU A 50 14.48 -15.44 18.22
CA GLU A 50 13.26 -16.23 18.06
C GLU A 50 12.46 -15.82 16.82
N THR A 51 12.29 -14.51 16.60
CA THR A 51 11.59 -13.98 15.43
C THR A 51 12.30 -14.34 14.12
N LEU A 52 13.63 -14.22 14.09
CA LEU A 52 14.43 -14.59 12.92
C LEU A 52 14.33 -16.10 12.62
N ASN A 53 14.42 -16.93 13.66
CA ASN A 53 14.27 -18.39 13.56
C ASN A 53 12.90 -18.80 13.03
N ASP A 54 11.83 -18.19 13.52
CA ASP A 54 10.46 -18.53 13.14
C ASP A 54 10.13 -18.13 11.69
N ARG A 55 10.61 -16.97 11.23
CA ARG A 55 10.06 -16.33 10.01
C ARG A 55 11.04 -15.97 8.90
N TYR A 56 12.33 -15.85 9.19
CA TYR A 56 13.28 -15.24 8.26
C TYR A 56 14.37 -16.18 7.76
N LEU A 57 14.87 -17.06 8.63
CA LEU A 57 15.96 -17.97 8.26
C LEU A 57 15.49 -19.03 7.25
N LEU A 58 16.33 -19.26 6.25
CA LEU A 58 16.20 -20.41 5.37
C LEU A 58 16.75 -21.68 6.06
N PRO A 59 16.38 -22.89 5.59
CA PRO A 59 16.95 -24.12 6.14
C PRO A 59 18.49 -24.12 6.12
N GLY A 60 19.10 -24.27 7.30
CA GLY A 60 20.57 -24.28 7.45
C GLY A 60 21.25 -22.91 7.43
N GLU A 61 20.49 -21.81 7.39
CA GLU A 61 21.02 -20.44 7.38
C GLU A 61 21.23 -19.91 8.81
N SER A 62 22.37 -19.29 9.10
CA SER A 62 22.61 -18.54 10.35
C SER A 62 22.11 -17.08 10.24
N TYR A 63 22.02 -16.35 11.36
CA TYR A 63 21.65 -14.92 11.34
C TYR A 63 22.60 -14.10 10.47
N GLN A 64 23.90 -14.35 10.57
CA GLN A 64 24.91 -13.66 9.77
C GLN A 64 24.84 -14.05 8.29
N ASP A 65 24.47 -15.30 7.99
CA ASP A 65 24.28 -15.74 6.61
C ASP A 65 23.08 -15.08 5.93
N LEU A 66 21.97 -14.90 6.65
CA LEU A 66 20.82 -14.12 6.23
C LEU A 66 21.25 -12.70 5.86
N PHE A 67 21.98 -12.02 6.75
CA PHE A 67 22.45 -10.66 6.52
C PHE A 67 23.41 -10.57 5.33
N ALA A 68 24.33 -11.53 5.19
CA ALA A 68 25.27 -11.58 4.08
C ALA A 68 24.59 -11.90 2.74
N ARG A 69 23.59 -12.80 2.71
CA ARG A 69 22.78 -13.09 1.52
C ARG A 69 22.08 -11.84 1.02
N VAL A 70 21.40 -11.14 1.93
CA VAL A 70 20.64 -9.92 1.59
C VAL A 70 21.57 -8.80 1.14
N ALA A 71 22.69 -8.59 1.83
CA ALA A 71 23.69 -7.59 1.44
C ALA A 71 24.26 -7.87 0.03
N ALA A 72 24.62 -9.13 -0.27
CA ALA A 72 25.14 -9.50 -1.58
C ALA A 72 24.10 -9.38 -2.71
N ALA A 73 22.81 -9.55 -2.41
CA ALA A 73 21.74 -9.46 -3.42
C ALA A 73 21.54 -8.02 -3.94
N TYR A 74 21.59 -7.04 -3.04
CA TYR A 74 21.25 -5.64 -3.32
C TYR A 74 22.46 -4.70 -3.42
N SER A 75 23.66 -5.24 -3.58
CA SER A 75 24.88 -4.44 -3.76
C SER A 75 25.35 -4.43 -5.20
N ASP A 76 26.17 -3.44 -5.54
CA ASP A 76 26.75 -3.26 -6.88
C ASP A 76 28.13 -3.93 -7.02
N ASP A 77 28.86 -4.04 -5.91
CA ASP A 77 30.19 -4.65 -5.85
C ASP A 77 30.46 -5.28 -4.46
N ALA A 78 31.60 -5.97 -4.31
CA ALA A 78 31.97 -6.65 -3.08
C ALA A 78 32.24 -5.72 -1.89
N ASN A 79 32.80 -4.53 -2.13
CA ASN A 79 33.01 -3.54 -1.07
C ASN A 79 31.67 -2.96 -0.59
N HIS A 80 30.74 -2.73 -1.51
CA HIS A 80 29.37 -2.32 -1.20
C HIS A 80 28.67 -3.42 -0.39
N ALA A 81 28.76 -4.68 -0.82
CA ALA A 81 28.18 -5.83 -0.11
C ALA A 81 28.72 -5.96 1.32
N GLN A 82 30.04 -5.83 1.52
CA GLN A 82 30.62 -5.87 2.85
C GLN A 82 30.14 -4.71 3.73
N ARG A 83 30.05 -3.48 3.20
CA ARG A 83 29.52 -2.32 3.94
C ARG A 83 28.05 -2.51 4.36
N VAL A 84 27.21 -2.98 3.44
CA VAL A 84 25.79 -3.25 3.75
C VAL A 84 25.67 -4.33 4.82
N TYR A 85 26.42 -5.42 4.69
CA TYR A 85 26.48 -6.47 5.71
C TYR A 85 26.93 -5.91 7.06
N ASP A 86 27.97 -5.08 7.10
CA ASP A 86 28.47 -4.50 8.35
C ASP A 86 27.41 -3.59 9.01
N TYR A 87 26.63 -2.84 8.24
CA TYR A 87 25.56 -1.99 8.78
C TYR A 87 24.40 -2.82 9.31
N ILE A 88 24.00 -3.87 8.59
CA ILE A 88 22.91 -4.77 9.01
C ILE A 88 23.31 -5.55 10.26
N SER A 89 24.46 -6.22 10.23
CA SER A 89 24.91 -7.10 11.32
C SER A 89 25.30 -6.34 12.60
N LYS A 90 25.65 -5.05 12.51
CA LYS A 90 25.84 -4.17 13.69
C LYS A 90 24.54 -3.52 14.18
N LEU A 91 23.40 -3.82 13.53
CA LEU A 91 22.09 -3.24 13.82
C LEU A 91 22.02 -1.71 13.68
N TRP A 92 22.89 -1.12 12.85
CA TRP A 92 22.84 0.32 12.53
C TRP A 92 21.73 0.64 11.53
N PHE A 93 21.34 -0.38 10.78
CA PHE A 93 20.30 -0.34 9.77
C PHE A 93 19.66 -1.72 9.70
N MET A 94 18.36 -1.79 9.43
CA MET A 94 17.68 -3.05 9.16
C MET A 94 16.76 -2.87 7.95
N PRO A 95 16.88 -3.72 6.91
CA PRO A 95 15.98 -3.67 5.77
C PRO A 95 14.55 -4.00 6.17
N ALA A 96 13.58 -3.50 5.39
CA ALA A 96 12.19 -3.92 5.54
C ALA A 96 12.07 -5.44 5.33
N THR A 97 11.07 -6.05 5.98
CA THR A 97 10.78 -7.49 5.90
C THR A 97 10.86 -8.09 4.48
N PRO A 98 10.25 -7.53 3.41
CA PRO A 98 10.35 -8.14 2.09
C PRO A 98 11.79 -8.18 1.57
N VAL A 99 12.62 -7.18 1.86
CA VAL A 99 14.03 -7.15 1.46
C VAL A 99 14.82 -8.22 2.22
N LEU A 100 14.57 -8.35 3.52
CA LEU A 100 15.23 -9.31 4.38
C LEU A 100 14.83 -10.77 4.05
N SER A 101 13.53 -11.03 3.87
CA SER A 101 13.02 -12.38 3.60
C SER A 101 13.29 -12.85 2.16
N ASN A 102 13.24 -11.95 1.17
CA ASN A 102 13.26 -12.34 -0.25
C ASN A 102 14.62 -12.11 -0.93
N GLY A 103 15.51 -11.28 -0.37
CA GLY A 103 16.78 -10.93 -0.99
C GLY A 103 17.64 -12.15 -1.36
N GLY A 104 18.04 -12.29 -2.61
CA GLY A 104 18.85 -13.44 -3.06
C GLY A 104 18.08 -14.76 -3.12
N THR A 105 16.76 -14.71 -3.24
CA THR A 105 15.90 -15.88 -3.42
C THR A 105 14.94 -15.66 -4.59
N GLY A 106 14.31 -16.73 -5.07
CA GLY A 106 13.16 -16.64 -5.99
C GLY A 106 11.84 -16.33 -5.28
N ARG A 107 11.85 -16.00 -3.97
CA ARG A 107 10.64 -15.75 -3.17
C ARG A 107 10.16 -14.31 -3.39
N GLY A 108 8.88 -14.13 -3.70
CA GLY A 108 8.18 -12.85 -3.58
C GLY A 108 8.84 -11.65 -4.28
N LEU A 109 8.51 -10.44 -3.81
CA LEU A 109 9.10 -9.18 -4.27
C LEU A 109 9.81 -8.48 -3.10
N PRO A 110 10.84 -7.64 -3.36
CA PRO A 110 11.45 -6.80 -2.34
C PRO A 110 10.57 -5.63 -1.87
N ILE A 111 9.35 -5.53 -2.39
CA ILE A 111 8.44 -4.40 -2.19
C ILE A 111 7.22 -4.88 -1.37
N SER A 112 6.89 -4.13 -0.33
CA SER A 112 5.81 -4.45 0.62
C SER A 112 4.57 -3.60 0.51
N CYS A 113 4.67 -2.37 0.01
CA CYS A 113 3.62 -1.36 0.06
C CYS A 113 3.32 -0.89 -1.35
N TYR A 114 2.03 -0.89 -1.71
CA TYR A 114 1.54 -0.52 -3.03
C TYR A 114 0.38 0.45 -2.91
N LEU A 115 0.24 1.33 -3.90
CA LEU A 115 -0.86 2.29 -3.98
C LEU A 115 -1.43 2.24 -5.39
N ASN A 116 -2.76 2.27 -5.50
CA ASN A 116 -3.46 2.40 -6.76
C ASN A 116 -4.75 3.20 -6.61
N SER A 117 -5.36 3.55 -7.73
CA SER A 117 -6.62 4.28 -7.81
C SER A 117 -7.61 3.56 -8.71
N VAL A 118 -8.88 3.61 -8.34
CA VAL A 118 -9.96 2.99 -9.10
C VAL A 118 -10.52 4.00 -10.10
N ASP A 119 -10.67 3.61 -11.36
CA ASP A 119 -11.39 4.41 -12.36
C ASP A 119 -12.90 4.21 -12.27
N ASP A 120 -13.68 5.24 -12.64
CA ASP A 120 -15.16 5.21 -12.62
C ASP A 120 -15.77 4.42 -13.80
N SER A 121 -15.37 3.15 -13.91
CA SER A 121 -15.86 2.18 -14.89
C SER A 121 -15.80 0.76 -14.34
N LEU A 122 -16.66 -0.13 -14.83
CA LEU A 122 -16.63 -1.54 -14.41
C LEU A 122 -15.30 -2.21 -14.76
N GLU A 123 -14.74 -1.90 -15.93
CA GLU A 123 -13.44 -2.41 -16.35
C GLU A 123 -12.32 -1.95 -15.42
N GLY A 124 -12.28 -0.66 -15.07
CA GLY A 124 -11.31 -0.11 -14.11
C GLY A 124 -11.41 -0.74 -12.72
N ILE A 125 -12.64 -0.95 -12.22
CA ILE A 125 -12.88 -1.64 -10.94
C ILE A 125 -12.35 -3.07 -10.98
N VAL A 126 -12.70 -3.83 -12.02
CA VAL A 126 -12.28 -5.25 -12.16
C VAL A 126 -10.77 -5.36 -12.33
N ASN A 127 -10.15 -4.48 -13.12
CA ASN A 127 -8.70 -4.46 -13.31
C ASN A 127 -7.96 -4.13 -12.01
N THR A 128 -8.46 -3.16 -11.23
CA THR A 128 -7.88 -2.83 -9.92
C THR A 128 -7.99 -4.00 -8.94
N TRP A 129 -9.12 -4.73 -8.95
CA TRP A 129 -9.23 -5.95 -8.15
C TRP A 129 -8.21 -7.01 -8.59
N ASN A 130 -8.07 -7.27 -9.89
CA ASN A 130 -7.09 -8.22 -10.39
C ASN A 130 -5.66 -7.84 -9.99
N GLU A 131 -5.29 -6.57 -10.09
CA GLU A 131 -4.01 -6.05 -9.62
C GLU A 131 -3.83 -6.34 -8.12
N ASN A 132 -4.82 -5.96 -7.31
CA ASN A 132 -4.80 -6.18 -5.87
C ASN A 132 -4.64 -7.66 -5.50
N VAL A 133 -5.29 -8.56 -6.24
CA VAL A 133 -5.17 -10.01 -6.05
C VAL A 133 -3.72 -10.46 -6.23
N TRP A 134 -3.08 -10.06 -7.32
CA TRP A 134 -1.69 -10.43 -7.59
C TRP A 134 -0.71 -9.83 -6.59
N LEU A 135 -0.88 -8.56 -6.24
CA LEU A 135 -0.05 -7.88 -5.23
C LEU A 135 -0.20 -8.55 -3.85
N ALA A 136 -1.43 -8.83 -3.41
CA ALA A 136 -1.71 -9.48 -2.14
C ALA A 136 -1.16 -10.92 -2.09
N SER A 137 -1.22 -11.67 -3.20
CA SER A 137 -0.67 -13.03 -3.29
C SER A 137 0.83 -13.09 -3.05
N ARG A 138 1.53 -11.96 -3.26
CA ARG A 138 2.97 -11.79 -3.00
C ARG A 138 3.25 -11.10 -1.66
N GLY A 139 2.25 -11.04 -0.77
CA GLY A 139 2.35 -10.44 0.55
C GLY A 139 2.33 -8.91 0.55
N GLY A 140 1.78 -8.28 -0.50
CA GLY A 140 1.65 -6.83 -0.59
C GLY A 140 0.60 -6.27 0.39
N GLY A 141 0.93 -5.14 1.00
CA GLY A 141 0.00 -4.25 1.68
C GLY A 141 -0.42 -3.13 0.74
N ILE A 142 -1.71 -2.91 0.53
CA ILE A 142 -2.22 -2.08 -0.56
C ILE A 142 -3.07 -0.93 -0.02
N GLY A 143 -2.85 0.30 -0.51
CA GLY A 143 -3.78 1.42 -0.34
C GLY A 143 -4.49 1.72 -1.66
N THR A 144 -5.81 1.53 -1.71
CA THR A 144 -6.61 1.75 -2.93
C THR A 144 -7.48 2.99 -2.77
N TYR A 145 -7.34 3.94 -3.68
CA TYR A 145 -8.14 5.16 -3.72
C TYR A 145 -9.45 4.96 -4.49
N TRP A 146 -10.57 5.26 -3.83
CA TRP A 146 -11.92 5.11 -4.40
C TRP A 146 -12.60 6.44 -4.73
N GLY A 147 -11.96 7.58 -4.45
CA GLY A 147 -12.57 8.91 -4.59
C GLY A 147 -12.95 9.31 -6.02
N ASN A 148 -12.49 8.59 -7.06
CA ASN A 148 -12.90 8.83 -8.44
C ASN A 148 -14.26 8.20 -8.79
N VAL A 149 -14.67 7.14 -8.09
CA VAL A 149 -15.85 6.35 -8.47
C VAL A 149 -17.13 7.07 -8.04
N ARG A 150 -18.11 7.18 -8.94
CA ARG A 150 -19.34 7.93 -8.67
C ARG A 150 -20.13 7.35 -7.48
N GLY A 151 -20.76 8.24 -6.72
CA GLY A 151 -21.52 7.91 -5.52
C GLY A 151 -22.91 7.33 -5.80
N ILE A 152 -23.52 6.77 -4.76
CA ILE A 152 -24.86 6.15 -4.82
C ILE A 152 -25.93 7.03 -5.51
N GLY A 153 -26.75 6.40 -6.35
CA GLY A 153 -27.85 7.06 -7.04
C GLY A 153 -27.45 7.88 -8.28
N GLU A 154 -26.15 7.98 -8.59
CA GLU A 154 -25.69 8.63 -9.82
C GLU A 154 -25.97 7.76 -11.07
N PRO A 155 -26.22 8.39 -12.25
CA PRO A 155 -26.62 7.67 -13.45
C PRO A 155 -25.58 6.67 -13.96
N VAL A 156 -26.03 5.52 -14.45
CA VAL A 156 -25.22 4.48 -15.13
C VAL A 156 -25.97 3.99 -16.37
N GLY A 157 -25.29 3.94 -17.52
CA GLY A 157 -25.91 3.58 -18.79
C GLY A 157 -27.05 4.53 -19.16
N LEU A 158 -28.10 4.01 -19.80
CA LEU A 158 -29.23 4.82 -20.26
C LEU A 158 -30.25 5.12 -19.14
N ASN A 159 -30.61 4.12 -18.32
CA ASN A 159 -31.66 4.24 -17.30
C ASN A 159 -31.26 3.67 -15.92
N GLY A 160 -29.98 3.36 -15.70
CA GLY A 160 -29.50 2.78 -14.46
C GLY A 160 -29.05 3.84 -13.45
N LYS A 161 -28.97 3.45 -12.18
CA LYS A 161 -28.32 4.20 -11.10
C LYS A 161 -27.35 3.28 -10.37
N THR A 162 -26.19 3.80 -9.97
CA THR A 162 -25.22 3.01 -9.19
C THR A 162 -25.72 2.77 -7.76
N SER A 163 -25.31 1.64 -7.17
CA SER A 163 -25.45 1.32 -5.75
C SER A 163 -24.34 1.94 -4.87
N GLY A 164 -23.45 2.70 -5.49
CA GLY A 164 -22.32 3.37 -4.84
C GLY A 164 -21.09 2.48 -4.70
N ILE A 165 -20.06 2.97 -4.01
CA ILE A 165 -18.76 2.30 -3.87
C ILE A 165 -18.80 1.16 -2.85
N ILE A 166 -19.65 1.25 -1.83
CA ILE A 166 -19.61 0.35 -0.65
C ILE A 166 -19.79 -1.14 -1.04
N PRO A 167 -20.70 -1.52 -1.95
CA PRO A 167 -20.80 -2.90 -2.42
C PRO A 167 -19.54 -3.40 -3.16
N PHE A 168 -18.86 -2.53 -3.91
CA PHE A 168 -17.61 -2.89 -4.58
C PHE A 168 -16.46 -3.06 -3.57
N VAL A 169 -16.38 -2.18 -2.57
CA VAL A 169 -15.45 -2.30 -1.44
C VAL A 169 -15.67 -3.59 -0.66
N ARG A 170 -16.93 -4.04 -0.50
CA ARG A 170 -17.26 -5.34 0.12
C ARG A 170 -16.71 -6.54 -0.65
N VAL A 171 -16.69 -6.47 -1.99
CA VAL A 171 -16.06 -7.50 -2.83
C VAL A 171 -14.55 -7.52 -2.61
N MET A 172 -13.91 -6.35 -2.60
CA MET A 172 -12.47 -6.20 -2.31
C MET A 172 -12.09 -6.76 -0.93
N ASP A 173 -12.92 -6.54 0.09
CA ASP A 173 -12.76 -7.15 1.43
C ASP A 173 -12.73 -8.69 1.36
N SER A 174 -13.64 -9.29 0.59
CA SER A 174 -13.72 -10.74 0.42
C SER A 174 -12.51 -11.30 -0.33
N LEU A 175 -12.06 -10.61 -1.39
CA LEU A 175 -10.86 -10.99 -2.15
C LEU A 175 -9.61 -10.94 -1.26
N THR A 176 -9.46 -9.87 -0.48
CA THR A 176 -8.34 -9.68 0.45
C THR A 176 -8.31 -10.81 1.47
N LEU A 177 -9.46 -11.17 2.04
CA LEU A 177 -9.58 -12.27 3.00
C LEU A 177 -9.21 -13.62 2.39
N ALA A 178 -9.67 -13.91 1.17
CA ALA A 178 -9.43 -15.18 0.49
C ALA A 178 -7.93 -15.42 0.21
N ILE A 179 -7.20 -14.37 -0.19
CA ILE A 179 -5.79 -14.49 -0.60
C ILE A 179 -4.85 -14.49 0.60
N SER A 180 -5.26 -13.85 1.68
CA SER A 180 -4.46 -13.76 2.91
C SER A 180 -4.38 -15.08 3.68
N GLN A 181 -5.09 -16.11 3.23
CA GLN A 181 -5.04 -17.46 3.80
C GLN A 181 -3.87 -18.25 3.20
N GLY A 182 -2.95 -18.73 4.05
CA GLY A 182 -1.92 -19.71 3.65
C GLY A 182 -0.51 -19.17 3.34
N SER A 183 -0.24 -17.88 3.49
CA SER A 183 1.11 -17.30 3.30
C SER A 183 1.76 -16.86 4.63
N LEU A 184 3.10 -16.81 4.67
CA LEU A 184 3.90 -16.24 5.79
C LEU A 184 3.53 -14.78 6.09
N ARG A 185 3.07 -14.03 5.08
CA ARG A 185 2.61 -12.64 5.19
C ARG A 185 1.22 -12.50 4.59
N ARG A 186 0.23 -12.37 5.48
CA ARG A 186 -1.17 -12.09 5.12
C ARG A 186 -1.23 -10.81 4.28
N GLY A 187 -1.91 -10.87 3.14
CA GLY A 187 -2.28 -9.67 2.40
C GLY A 187 -3.12 -8.77 3.31
N SER A 188 -3.00 -7.46 3.11
CA SER A 188 -3.85 -6.50 3.79
C SER A 188 -4.05 -5.30 2.90
N ALA A 189 -5.23 -4.70 2.99
CA ALA A 189 -5.55 -3.57 2.15
C ALA A 189 -6.34 -2.51 2.92
N ALA A 190 -6.18 -1.27 2.49
CA ALA A 190 -6.90 -0.11 2.94
C ALA A 190 -7.62 0.55 1.76
N CYS A 191 -8.84 1.02 1.96
CA CYS A 191 -9.53 1.90 1.03
C CYS A 191 -9.45 3.36 1.52
N TYR A 192 -9.26 4.29 0.58
CA TYR A 192 -9.24 5.73 0.87
C TYR A 192 -10.36 6.46 0.14
N LEU A 193 -10.96 7.44 0.83
CA LEU A 193 -12.06 8.25 0.30
C LEU A 193 -11.94 9.71 0.75
N ASP A 194 -12.34 10.64 -0.11
CA ASP A 194 -12.45 12.05 0.24
C ASP A 194 -13.58 12.31 1.23
N ILE A 195 -13.35 13.23 2.16
CA ILE A 195 -14.38 13.69 3.12
C ILE A 195 -15.61 14.30 2.43
N SER A 196 -15.46 14.82 1.21
CA SER A 196 -16.54 15.38 0.40
C SER A 196 -17.30 14.35 -0.43
N HIS A 197 -16.92 13.08 -0.39
CA HIS A 197 -17.59 12.05 -1.20
C HIS A 197 -19.05 11.84 -0.72
N PRO A 198 -20.04 11.62 -1.61
CA PRO A 198 -21.46 11.50 -1.22
C PRO A 198 -21.76 10.32 -0.28
N GLU A 199 -20.90 9.31 -0.26
CA GLU A 199 -21.03 8.12 0.59
C GLU A 199 -20.18 8.16 1.88
N ILE A 200 -19.57 9.31 2.21
CA ILE A 200 -18.63 9.42 3.33
C ILE A 200 -19.21 8.95 4.67
N GLU A 201 -20.46 9.29 4.98
CA GLU A 201 -21.08 8.94 6.25
C GLU A 201 -21.24 7.43 6.45
N GLU A 202 -21.50 6.70 5.37
CA GLU A 202 -21.59 5.24 5.41
C GLU A 202 -20.22 4.59 5.32
N PHE A 203 -19.31 5.18 4.56
CA PHE A 203 -17.91 4.76 4.48
C PHE A 203 -17.24 4.71 5.86
N LEU A 204 -17.52 5.71 6.72
CA LEU A 204 -17.07 5.72 8.12
C LEU A 204 -17.57 4.51 8.93
N GLU A 205 -18.60 3.79 8.49
CA GLU A 205 -19.22 2.72 9.26
C GLU A 205 -18.96 1.32 8.70
N ILE A 206 -18.17 1.17 7.64
CA ILE A 206 -17.99 -0.13 6.97
C ILE A 206 -17.35 -1.18 7.88
N ARG A 207 -16.60 -0.76 8.90
CA ARG A 207 -15.98 -1.66 9.89
C ARG A 207 -16.79 -1.86 11.17
N LYS A 208 -17.94 -1.20 11.32
CA LYS A 208 -18.85 -1.47 12.44
C LYS A 208 -19.49 -2.85 12.24
N THR A 209 -19.54 -3.65 13.30
CA THR A 209 -20.14 -5.00 13.29
C THR A 209 -21.68 -4.98 13.23
N SER A 210 -22.31 -3.82 13.45
CA SER A 210 -23.75 -3.61 13.40
C SER A 210 -24.20 -3.00 12.07
N GLY A 211 -25.43 -3.27 11.64
CA GLY A 211 -26.04 -2.70 10.42
C GLY A 211 -26.22 -3.73 9.32
N ASP A 212 -26.40 -3.29 8.07
CA ASP A 212 -26.52 -4.19 6.92
C ASP A 212 -25.17 -4.86 6.61
N PHE A 213 -25.10 -6.18 6.83
CA PHE A 213 -23.94 -7.02 6.55
C PHE A 213 -23.42 -6.88 5.11
N ASN A 214 -24.30 -6.64 4.13
CA ASN A 214 -23.90 -6.52 2.72
C ASN A 214 -23.12 -5.22 2.45
N ARG A 215 -23.11 -4.30 3.40
CA ARG A 215 -22.43 -3.00 3.32
C ARG A 215 -21.31 -2.87 4.36
N LYS A 216 -20.81 -3.99 4.91
CA LYS A 216 -19.70 -4.05 5.88
C LYS A 216 -18.46 -4.74 5.35
N ALA A 217 -17.30 -4.11 5.50
CA ALA A 217 -15.99 -4.60 5.08
C ALA A 217 -15.06 -4.72 6.31
N LEU A 218 -15.25 -5.75 7.13
CA LEU A 218 -14.60 -5.86 8.45
C LEU A 218 -13.09 -6.14 8.39
N ASN A 219 -12.62 -6.73 7.29
CA ASN A 219 -11.23 -7.14 7.07
C ASN A 219 -10.44 -6.13 6.24
N LEU A 220 -11.10 -5.10 5.71
CA LEU A 220 -10.50 -4.03 4.95
C LEU A 220 -10.33 -2.81 5.85
N HIS A 221 -9.11 -2.28 5.91
CA HIS A 221 -8.83 -1.03 6.59
C HIS A 221 -9.43 0.14 5.80
N HIS A 222 -9.65 1.28 6.43
CA HIS A 222 -10.15 2.46 5.72
C HIS A 222 -9.54 3.76 6.22
N GLY A 223 -9.38 4.71 5.30
CA GLY A 223 -8.79 6.02 5.54
C GLY A 223 -9.61 7.13 4.88
N VAL A 224 -9.59 8.31 5.51
CA VAL A 224 -10.31 9.49 5.04
C VAL A 224 -9.32 10.62 4.75
N LEU A 225 -9.50 11.23 3.59
CA LEU A 225 -8.73 12.38 3.13
C LEU A 225 -9.47 13.66 3.51
N LEU A 226 -8.93 14.39 4.48
CA LEU A 226 -9.47 15.66 4.95
C LEU A 226 -8.89 16.83 4.17
N THR A 227 -9.75 17.78 3.83
CA THR A 227 -9.38 19.07 3.23
C THR A 227 -9.36 20.17 4.28
N ASP A 228 -8.61 21.23 4.00
CA ASP A 228 -8.57 22.44 4.81
C ASP A 228 -9.99 23.10 4.82
N GLU A 229 -10.71 23.08 3.68
CA GLU A 229 -12.11 23.55 3.56
C GLU A 229 -13.05 22.87 4.57
N PHE A 230 -12.95 21.54 4.70
CA PHE A 230 -13.76 20.80 5.66
C PHE A 230 -13.43 21.17 7.10
N MET A 231 -12.14 21.29 7.43
CA MET A 231 -11.70 21.63 8.79
C MET A 231 -12.09 23.06 9.19
N GLU A 232 -12.10 23.99 8.24
CA GLU A 232 -12.64 25.35 8.43
C GLU A 232 -14.15 25.30 8.70
N ALA A 233 -14.91 24.52 7.93
CA ALA A 233 -16.35 24.32 8.18
C ALA A 233 -16.63 23.70 9.55
N VAL A 234 -15.81 22.74 10.01
CA VAL A 234 -15.91 22.15 11.36
C VAL A 234 -15.68 23.21 12.45
N ARG A 235 -14.63 24.02 12.30
CA ARG A 235 -14.29 25.13 13.22
C ARG A 235 -15.46 26.09 13.33
N ASP A 236 -16.00 26.51 12.19
CA ASP A 236 -17.03 27.55 12.11
C ASP A 236 -18.45 27.00 12.40
N GLY A 237 -18.59 25.68 12.50
CA GLY A 237 -19.89 25.03 12.73
C GLY A 237 -20.82 25.11 11.52
N ALA A 238 -20.25 25.26 10.33
CA ALA A 238 -20.94 25.41 9.07
C ALA A 238 -21.39 24.07 8.48
N ASP A 239 -22.28 24.17 7.50
CA ASP A 239 -22.64 23.04 6.64
C ASP A 239 -21.55 22.81 5.58
N PHE A 240 -21.42 21.56 5.14
CA PHE A 240 -20.44 21.11 4.17
C PHE A 240 -21.12 20.33 3.04
N ASN A 241 -20.75 20.64 1.80
CA ASN A 241 -21.35 20.04 0.63
C ASN A 241 -20.62 18.76 0.24
N LEU A 242 -21.36 17.66 0.11
CA LEU A 242 -20.89 16.44 -0.50
C LEU A 242 -21.05 16.54 -2.02
N ARG A 243 -20.02 16.18 -2.78
CA ARG A 243 -19.90 16.45 -4.22
C ARG A 243 -19.71 15.17 -5.01
N SER A 244 -20.34 15.07 -6.17
CA SER A 244 -20.07 13.97 -7.10
C SER A 244 -18.61 14.02 -7.57
N PRO A 245 -17.87 12.90 -7.51
CA PRO A 245 -16.55 12.81 -8.13
C PRO A 245 -16.54 13.14 -9.63
N LYS A 246 -17.65 12.82 -10.32
CA LYS A 246 -17.76 12.88 -11.77
C LYS A 246 -17.87 14.31 -12.31
N ASP A 247 -18.69 15.14 -11.67
CA ASP A 247 -19.03 16.48 -12.19
C ASP A 247 -18.99 17.59 -11.13
N GLN A 248 -18.59 17.28 -9.89
CA GLN A 248 -18.51 18.20 -8.76
C GLN A 248 -19.86 18.82 -8.34
N SER A 249 -20.97 18.32 -8.87
CA SER A 249 -22.31 18.75 -8.45
C SER A 249 -22.56 18.39 -6.99
N VAL A 250 -23.29 19.25 -6.28
CA VAL A 250 -23.68 18.99 -4.89
C VAL A 250 -24.71 17.86 -4.87
N ARG A 251 -24.38 16.79 -4.14
CA ARG A 251 -25.21 15.58 -3.99
C ARG A 251 -25.91 15.52 -2.63
N GLY A 252 -25.38 16.24 -1.65
CA GLY A 252 -25.96 16.38 -0.33
C GLY A 252 -25.21 17.44 0.47
N THR A 253 -25.78 17.82 1.60
CA THR A 253 -25.20 18.78 2.53
C THR A 253 -25.28 18.20 3.93
N VAL A 254 -24.20 18.29 4.69
CA VAL A 254 -24.09 17.74 6.05
C VAL A 254 -23.58 18.80 7.00
N ASN A 255 -23.92 18.70 8.28
CA ASN A 255 -23.27 19.54 9.28
C ASN A 255 -21.81 19.08 9.48
N ALA A 256 -20.84 19.96 9.21
CA ALA A 256 -19.43 19.58 9.21
C ALA A 256 -18.97 19.06 10.58
N ARG A 257 -19.40 19.72 11.65
CA ARG A 257 -19.04 19.34 13.03
C ARG A 257 -19.63 17.99 13.42
N ALA A 258 -20.87 17.71 13.04
CA ALA A 258 -21.48 16.40 13.27
C ALA A 258 -20.77 15.28 12.50
N LEU A 259 -20.39 15.52 11.24
CA LEU A 259 -19.62 14.56 10.45
C LEU A 259 -18.24 14.29 11.06
N PHE A 260 -17.54 15.35 11.49
CA PHE A 260 -16.24 15.19 12.14
C PHE A 260 -16.35 14.48 13.50
N GLN A 261 -17.38 14.79 14.28
CA GLN A 261 -17.68 14.07 15.53
C GLN A 261 -17.88 12.58 15.25
N LYS A 262 -18.71 12.23 14.25
CA LYS A 262 -18.91 10.84 13.83
C LYS A 262 -17.59 10.16 13.47
N LEU A 263 -16.75 10.82 12.67
CA LEU A 263 -15.42 10.31 12.28
C LEU A 263 -14.56 9.98 13.50
N VAL A 264 -14.47 10.89 14.47
CA VAL A 264 -13.66 10.70 15.69
C VAL A 264 -14.26 9.62 16.59
N GLU A 265 -15.58 9.53 16.71
CA GLU A 265 -16.27 8.49 17.49
C GLU A 265 -16.04 7.09 16.92
N VAL A 266 -16.10 6.93 15.59
CA VAL A 266 -15.76 5.65 14.93
C VAL A 266 -14.30 5.31 15.18
N ARG A 267 -13.40 6.28 15.06
CA ARG A 267 -11.97 6.08 15.31
C ARG A 267 -11.68 5.69 16.75
N LEU A 268 -12.40 6.27 17.71
CA LEU A 268 -12.32 5.87 19.11
C LEU A 268 -12.78 4.43 19.32
N ALA A 269 -13.88 4.03 18.65
CA ALA A 269 -14.47 2.70 18.82
C ALA A 269 -13.69 1.59 18.11
N THR A 270 -13.05 1.87 16.98
CA THR A 270 -12.47 0.84 16.08
C THR A 270 -10.97 0.99 15.82
N GLY A 271 -10.37 2.12 16.22
CA GLY A 271 -9.01 2.52 15.81
C GLY A 271 -8.94 3.19 14.44
N GLU A 272 -10.04 3.21 13.69
CA GLU A 272 -10.14 3.67 12.30
C GLU A 272 -11.37 4.55 12.04
N PRO A 273 -11.37 5.43 11.02
CA PRO A 273 -10.45 5.45 9.88
C PRO A 273 -9.07 6.05 10.16
N TYR A 274 -8.12 5.80 9.27
CA TYR A 274 -6.94 6.63 9.11
C TYR A 274 -7.35 8.05 8.71
N ILE A 275 -6.55 9.05 9.08
CA ILE A 275 -6.82 10.46 8.78
C ILE A 275 -5.60 11.03 8.08
N VAL A 276 -5.79 11.52 6.86
CA VAL A 276 -4.74 12.15 6.06
C VAL A 276 -5.20 13.55 5.67
N PHE A 277 -4.44 14.58 6.06
CA PHE A 277 -4.71 15.97 5.69
C PHE A 277 -4.19 16.25 4.28
N ASN A 278 -5.03 16.00 3.28
CA ASN A 278 -4.63 15.92 1.88
C ASN A 278 -4.09 17.25 1.33
N ASP A 279 -4.67 18.38 1.73
CA ASP A 279 -4.20 19.70 1.30
C ASP A 279 -2.83 20.03 1.87
N THR A 280 -2.57 19.60 3.11
CA THR A 280 -1.25 19.74 3.74
C THR A 280 -0.21 18.88 3.02
N VAL A 281 -0.54 17.63 2.72
CA VAL A 281 0.32 16.72 1.94
C VAL A 281 0.68 17.34 0.59
N ASN A 282 -0.32 17.81 -0.17
CA ASN A 282 -0.10 18.39 -1.48
C ASN A 282 0.68 19.72 -1.41
N ARG A 283 0.45 20.55 -0.38
CA ARG A 283 1.19 21.81 -0.19
C ARG A 283 2.66 21.59 0.16
N MET A 284 2.95 20.54 0.93
CA MET A 284 4.29 20.16 1.37
C MET A 284 5.07 19.34 0.32
N MET A 285 4.41 18.94 -0.76
CA MET A 285 5.03 18.22 -1.87
C MET A 285 6.21 19.01 -2.46
N PRO A 286 7.30 18.33 -2.88
CA PRO A 286 8.43 18.98 -3.53
C PRO A 286 7.99 19.92 -4.65
N LYS A 287 8.59 21.12 -4.69
CA LYS A 287 8.20 22.19 -5.61
C LYS A 287 8.16 21.73 -7.08
N HIS A 288 9.15 20.96 -7.52
CA HIS A 288 9.23 20.46 -8.89
C HIS A 288 8.06 19.51 -9.24
N HIS A 289 7.58 18.68 -8.32
CA HIS A 289 6.38 17.87 -8.55
C HIS A 289 5.12 18.73 -8.68
N ARG A 290 4.98 19.77 -7.84
CA ARG A 290 3.87 20.72 -7.93
C ARG A 290 3.87 21.50 -9.24
N GLU A 291 5.04 21.92 -9.72
CA GLU A 291 5.21 22.62 -11.00
C GLU A 291 4.86 21.73 -12.21
N LEU A 292 5.04 20.42 -12.09
CA LEU A 292 4.60 19.44 -13.09
C LEU A 292 3.08 19.15 -13.02
N GLY A 293 2.35 19.75 -12.08
CA GLY A 293 0.92 19.51 -11.89
C GLY A 293 0.60 18.16 -11.25
N LEU A 294 1.59 17.47 -10.67
CA LEU A 294 1.37 16.23 -9.94
C LEU A 294 0.60 16.51 -8.64
N LYS A 295 -0.26 15.56 -8.26
CA LYS A 295 -1.07 15.61 -7.04
C LYS A 295 -1.04 14.26 -6.36
N VAL A 296 -0.93 14.28 -5.04
CA VAL A 296 -1.16 13.10 -4.22
C VAL A 296 -2.66 13.00 -3.97
N SER A 297 -3.23 11.83 -4.25
CA SER A 297 -4.65 11.55 -4.06
C SER A 297 -4.93 10.57 -2.92
N THR A 298 -3.91 9.90 -2.37
CA THR A 298 -4.12 8.80 -1.43
C THR A 298 -2.90 8.53 -0.56
N SER A 299 -3.00 7.49 0.27
CA SER A 299 -1.89 6.94 1.05
C SER A 299 -1.90 5.41 1.03
N ASN A 300 -0.87 4.78 1.59
CA ASN A 300 -0.74 3.33 1.64
C ASN A 300 -1.45 2.74 2.87
N LEU A 301 -1.35 1.42 3.05
CA LEU A 301 -1.94 0.69 4.18
C LEU A 301 -1.58 1.26 5.57
N CYS A 302 -0.39 1.82 5.75
CA CYS A 302 0.10 2.29 7.04
C CYS A 302 0.10 3.84 7.18
N SER A 303 -0.46 4.55 6.20
CA SER A 303 -0.66 6.02 6.16
C SER A 303 0.60 6.90 6.16
N GLU A 304 1.78 6.32 5.93
CA GLU A 304 3.08 7.00 5.94
C GLU A 304 3.60 7.39 4.55
N ILE A 305 3.12 6.72 3.50
CA ILE A 305 3.48 7.00 2.11
C ILE A 305 2.39 7.82 1.44
N THR A 306 2.75 8.96 0.87
CA THR A 306 1.84 9.88 0.19
C THR A 306 2.37 10.13 -1.22
N LEU A 307 1.83 9.42 -2.21
CA LEU A 307 2.26 9.43 -3.62
C LEU A 307 1.05 9.51 -4.56
#